data_AF-A0A450XYX5-F1
#
_entry.id   AF-A0A450XYX5-F1
#
_cell.length_a   1.000
_cell.length_b   1.000
_cell.length_c   1.000
_cell.angle_alpha   90.00
_cell.angle_beta   90.00
_cell.angle_gamma   90.00
#
_symmetry.space_group_name_H-M   'P 1'
#
loop_
_entity.id
_entity.type
_entity.pdbx_description
1 polymer ?
#
loop_
_entity_poly.entity_id
_entity_poly.type
_entity_poly.pdbx_seq_one_letter_code
_entity_poly.pdbx_strand_id
1 'polypeptide(L)'
;MKASLLVKLEELQERLQEVSNLLGAPEVIADQNRFRALAREYAELRPVVDCFSEYHHARDTIQTAREMLKDSDPEIRALASEELSLAEERESTLARELQRLLLPRDPADDSNVFLEIRAGTGGQEAALFS
;
A
#
# COMPACT_ATOMS: atom_id res chain seq x y z
N MET A 1 10.89 7.46 -1.51
CA MET A 1 10.88 6.00 -1.21
C MET A 1 12.23 5.39 -1.60
N LYS A 2 12.69 4.31 -0.95
CA LYS A 2 13.97 3.66 -1.33
C LYS A 2 13.82 2.98 -2.70
N ALA A 3 14.86 3.02 -3.53
CA ALA A 3 14.84 2.40 -4.87
C ALA A 3 14.53 0.89 -4.83
N SER A 4 15.02 0.18 -3.82
CA SER A 4 14.73 -1.25 -3.63
C SER A 4 13.25 -1.54 -3.34
N LEU A 5 12.51 -0.59 -2.75
CA LEU A 5 11.07 -0.75 -2.50
C LEU A 5 10.26 -0.54 -3.78
N LEU A 6 10.71 0.35 -4.68
CA LEU A 6 10.06 0.56 -5.97
C LEU A 6 10.15 -0.70 -6.84
N VAL A 7 11.35 -1.29 -6.95
CA VAL A 7 11.55 -2.55 -7.67
C VAL A 7 10.64 -3.66 -7.13
N LYS A 8 10.53 -3.77 -5.79
CA LYS A 8 9.64 -4.76 -5.18
C LYS A 8 8.17 -4.51 -5.52
N LEU A 9 7.72 -3.26 -5.58
CA LEU A 9 6.33 -2.93 -5.94
C LEU A 9 6.04 -3.23 -7.41
N GLU A 10 7.00 -3.01 -8.30
CA GLU A 10 6.93 -3.39 -9.71
C GLU A 10 6.81 -4.92 -9.86
N GLU A 11 7.63 -5.69 -9.14
CA GLU A 11 7.53 -7.16 -9.09
C GLU A 11 6.15 -7.65 -8.61
N LEU A 12 5.58 -6.99 -7.59
CA LEU A 12 4.24 -7.34 -7.08
C LEU A 12 3.13 -7.03 -8.09
N GLN A 13 3.28 -5.94 -8.86
CA GLN A 13 2.36 -5.59 -9.95
C GLN A 13 2.41 -6.62 -11.08
N GLU A 14 3.62 -7.02 -11.50
CA GLU A 14 3.80 -8.09 -12.49
C GLU A 14 3.17 -9.40 -12.00
N ARG A 15 3.40 -9.75 -10.74
CA ARG A 15 2.84 -10.95 -10.13
C ARG A 15 1.31 -10.92 -10.07
N LEU A 16 0.70 -9.79 -9.72
CA LEU A 16 -0.76 -9.65 -9.73
C LEU A 16 -1.33 -9.89 -11.13
N GLN A 17 -0.68 -9.35 -12.16
CA GLN A 17 -1.10 -9.55 -13.55
C GLN A 17 -0.99 -11.02 -13.96
N GLU A 18 0.09 -11.69 -13.58
CA GLU A 18 0.28 -13.13 -13.81
C GLU A 18 -0.83 -13.94 -13.12
N VAL A 19 -1.07 -13.70 -11.84
CA VAL A 19 -2.11 -14.39 -11.06
C VAL A 19 -3.49 -14.14 -11.66
N SER A 20 -3.78 -12.91 -12.09
CA SER A 20 -5.03 -12.58 -12.79
C SER A 20 -5.22 -13.39 -14.07
N ASN A 21 -4.14 -13.57 -14.86
CA ASN A 21 -4.19 -14.38 -16.08
C ASN A 21 -4.40 -15.85 -15.75
N LEU A 22 -3.71 -16.38 -14.72
CA LEU A 22 -3.86 -17.76 -14.27
C LEU A 22 -5.29 -18.05 -13.77
N LEU A 23 -5.92 -17.11 -13.06
CA LEU A 23 -7.31 -17.27 -12.59
C LEU A 23 -8.33 -17.36 -13.73
N GLY A 24 -8.01 -16.81 -14.91
CA GLY A 24 -8.83 -16.94 -16.12
C GLY A 24 -8.60 -18.23 -16.91
N ALA A 25 -7.59 -19.02 -16.55
CA ALA A 25 -7.18 -20.21 -17.30
C ALA A 25 -8.10 -21.41 -16.98
N PRO A 26 -8.69 -22.11 -17.98
CA PRO A 26 -9.63 -23.22 -17.76
C PRO A 26 -9.06 -24.34 -16.89
N GLU A 27 -7.75 -24.59 -16.97
CA GLU A 27 -7.04 -25.63 -16.23
C GLU A 27 -6.96 -25.29 -14.74
N VAL A 28 -6.88 -24.00 -14.39
CA VAL A 28 -6.91 -23.52 -13.01
C VAL A 28 -8.33 -23.51 -12.47
N ILE A 29 -9.32 -23.10 -13.29
CA ILE A 29 -10.73 -23.10 -12.90
C ILE A 29 -11.23 -24.53 -12.59
N ALA A 30 -10.73 -25.52 -13.34
CA ALA A 30 -11.03 -26.93 -13.09
C ALA A 30 -10.42 -27.48 -11.79
N ASP A 31 -9.33 -26.89 -11.29
CA ASP A 31 -8.68 -27.24 -10.02
C ASP A 31 -9.04 -26.25 -8.91
N GLN A 32 -10.06 -26.61 -8.12
CA GLN A 32 -10.57 -25.78 -7.03
C GLN A 32 -9.52 -25.42 -5.97
N ASN A 33 -8.54 -26.29 -5.71
CA ASN A 33 -7.51 -25.99 -4.72
C ASN A 33 -6.52 -24.95 -5.25
N ARG A 34 -6.09 -25.11 -6.50
CA ARG A 34 -5.21 -24.15 -7.17
C ARG A 34 -5.90 -22.80 -7.37
N PHE A 35 -7.18 -22.80 -7.75
CA PHE A 35 -7.98 -21.58 -7.87
C PHE A 35 -8.06 -20.82 -6.54
N ARG A 36 -8.39 -21.50 -5.44
CA ARG A 36 -8.46 -20.86 -4.10
C ARG A 36 -7.14 -20.25 -3.67
N ALA A 37 -6.03 -20.95 -3.91
CA ALA A 37 -4.70 -20.44 -3.58
C ALA A 37 -4.37 -19.15 -4.35
N LEU A 38 -4.58 -19.17 -5.67
CA LEU A 38 -4.36 -18.01 -6.53
C LEU A 38 -5.32 -16.85 -6.23
N ALA A 39 -6.58 -17.15 -5.89
CA ALA A 39 -7.56 -16.12 -5.54
C ALA A 39 -7.20 -15.42 -4.22
N ARG A 40 -6.66 -16.16 -3.24
CA ARG A 40 -6.13 -15.59 -2.01
C ARG A 40 -4.92 -14.71 -2.28
N GLU A 41 -3.97 -15.21 -3.06
CA GLU A 41 -2.79 -14.42 -3.46
C GLU A 41 -3.20 -13.12 -4.18
N TYR A 42 -4.15 -13.20 -5.12
CA TYR A 42 -4.71 -12.03 -5.79
C TYR A 42 -5.29 -11.02 -4.79
N ALA A 43 -6.10 -11.48 -3.83
CA ALA A 43 -6.72 -10.62 -2.83
C ALA A 43 -5.69 -9.98 -1.88
N GLU A 44 -4.55 -10.63 -1.64
CA GLU A 44 -3.46 -10.10 -0.82
C GLU A 44 -2.62 -9.07 -1.60
N LEU A 45 -2.36 -9.31 -2.88
CA LEU A 45 -1.57 -8.42 -3.75
C LEU A 45 -2.35 -7.17 -4.20
N ARG A 46 -3.65 -7.31 -4.45
CA ARG A 46 -4.48 -6.27 -5.07
C ARG A 46 -4.43 -4.92 -4.33
N PRO A 47 -4.58 -4.84 -2.98
CA PRO A 47 -4.53 -3.56 -2.28
C PRO A 47 -3.19 -2.84 -2.41
N VAL A 48 -2.08 -3.59 -2.43
CA VAL A 48 -0.73 -3.04 -2.58
C VAL A 48 -0.56 -2.41 -3.96
N VAL A 49 -0.95 -3.16 -5.00
CA VAL A 49 -0.82 -2.74 -6.40
C VAL A 49 -1.75 -1.57 -6.72
N ASP A 50 -2.99 -1.59 -6.25
CA ASP A 50 -3.93 -0.47 -6.43
C ASP A 50 -3.38 0.81 -5.78
N CYS A 51 -2.89 0.73 -4.54
CA CYS A 51 -2.28 1.86 -3.85
C CYS A 51 -1.03 2.38 -4.61
N PHE A 52 -0.25 1.47 -5.19
CA PHE A 52 0.92 1.83 -5.99
C PHE A 52 0.55 2.51 -7.32
N SER A 53 -0.51 2.06 -7.98
CA SER A 53 -1.04 2.70 -9.18
C SER A 53 -1.53 4.13 -8.89
N GLU A 54 -2.27 4.32 -7.80
CA GLU A 54 -2.70 5.64 -7.34
C GLU A 54 -1.52 6.55 -7.00
N TYR A 55 -0.47 5.98 -6.40
CA TYR A 55 0.77 6.72 -6.11
C TYR A 55 1.44 7.22 -7.39
N HIS A 56 1.49 6.36 -8.42
CA HIS A 56 2.00 6.75 -9.74
C HIS A 56 1.15 7.85 -10.38
N HIS A 57 -0.18 7.72 -10.35
CA HIS A 57 -1.08 8.75 -10.88
C HIS A 57 -0.88 10.10 -10.17
N ALA A 58 -0.75 10.12 -8.84
CA ALA A 58 -0.47 11.35 -8.10
C ALA A 58 0.86 12.00 -8.54
N ARG A 59 1.89 11.20 -8.82
CA ARG A 59 3.17 11.70 -9.35
C ARG A 59 3.06 12.27 -10.76
N ASP A 60 2.26 11.66 -11.62
CA ASP A 60 2.01 12.16 -12.97
C ASP A 60 1.21 13.47 -12.93
N THR A 61 0.23 13.59 -12.01
CA THR A 61 -0.49 14.85 -11.74
C THR A 61 0.47 15.93 -11.25
N ILE A 62 1.36 15.63 -10.31
CA ILE A 62 2.40 16.57 -9.84
C ILE A 62 3.25 17.07 -11.00
N GLN A 63 3.68 16.17 -11.88
CA GLN A 63 4.49 16.53 -13.05
C GLN A 63 3.72 17.46 -13.99
N THR A 64 2.48 17.11 -14.30
CA THR A 64 1.59 17.91 -15.16
C THR A 64 1.31 19.30 -14.57
N ALA A 65 0.98 19.37 -13.28
CA ALA A 65 0.74 20.64 -12.59
C ALA A 65 2.00 21.53 -12.58
N ARG A 66 3.19 20.94 -12.40
CA ARG A 66 4.48 21.67 -12.50
C ARG A 66 4.76 22.22 -13.89
N GLU A 67 4.25 21.58 -14.93
CA GLU A 67 4.33 22.09 -16.29
C GLU A 67 3.35 23.24 -16.52
N MET A 68 2.11 23.10 -16.04
CA MET A 68 1.09 24.16 -16.09
C MET A 68 1.47 25.42 -15.31
N LEU A 69 2.25 25.29 -14.24
CA LEU A 69 2.81 26.44 -13.51
C LEU A 69 3.73 27.33 -14.36
N LYS A 70 4.22 26.83 -15.49
CA LYS A 70 5.04 27.60 -16.43
C LYS A 70 4.22 28.35 -17.47
N ASP A 71 2.89 28.22 -17.46
CA ASP A 71 2.01 28.90 -18.38
C ASP A 71 2.06 30.43 -18.16
N SER A 72 1.84 31.19 -19.23
CA SER A 72 1.75 32.65 -19.21
C SER A 72 0.48 33.17 -18.55
N ASP A 73 -0.61 32.40 -18.53
CA ASP A 73 -1.89 32.77 -17.94
C ASP A 73 -1.87 32.66 -16.39
N PRO A 74 -2.10 33.77 -15.65
CA PRO A 74 -2.18 33.75 -14.20
C PRO A 74 -3.27 32.85 -13.62
N GLU A 75 -4.41 32.68 -14.30
CA GLU A 75 -5.50 31.83 -13.83
C GLU A 75 -5.12 30.35 -13.92
N ILE A 76 -4.45 29.96 -15.01
CA ILE A 76 -3.92 28.58 -15.17
C ILE A 76 -2.88 28.29 -14.09
N ARG A 77 -1.98 29.23 -13.81
CA ARG A 77 -0.97 29.05 -12.74
C ARG A 77 -1.60 28.93 -11.35
N ALA A 78 -2.67 29.69 -11.08
CA ALA A 78 -3.37 29.60 -9.81
C ALA A 78 -4.02 28.22 -9.61
N LEU A 79 -4.72 27.72 -10.65
CA LEU A 79 -5.30 26.37 -10.66
C LEU A 79 -4.22 25.29 -10.47
N ALA A 80 -3.12 25.38 -11.22
CA ALA A 80 -2.02 24.43 -11.14
C ALA A 80 -1.34 24.42 -9.76
N SER A 81 -1.27 25.56 -9.06
CA SER A 81 -0.72 25.63 -7.70
C SER A 81 -1.57 24.90 -6.67
N GLU A 82 -2.90 24.99 -6.81
CA GLU A 82 -3.84 24.27 -5.95
C GLU A 82 -3.78 22.77 -6.22
N GLU A 83 -3.82 22.37 -7.49
CA GLU A 83 -3.73 20.97 -7.90
C GLU A 83 -2.41 20.33 -7.47
N LEU A 84 -1.29 21.04 -7.62
CA LEU A 84 0.02 20.59 -7.17
C LEU A 84 0.02 20.30 -5.66
N SER A 85 -0.55 21.21 -4.87
CA SER A 85 -0.58 21.07 -3.41
C SER A 85 -1.40 19.84 -2.97
N LEU A 86 -2.56 19.64 -3.60
CA LEU A 86 -3.41 18.47 -3.34
C LEU A 86 -2.74 17.16 -3.77
N ALA A 87 -2.08 17.16 -4.93
CA ALA A 87 -1.40 15.99 -5.45
C ALA A 87 -0.18 15.61 -4.60
N GLU A 88 0.59 16.58 -4.09
CA GLU A 88 1.72 16.35 -3.17
C GLU A 88 1.24 15.79 -1.81
N GLU A 89 0.13 16.29 -1.26
CA GLU A 89 -0.48 15.71 -0.04
C GLU A 89 -0.95 14.27 -0.27
N ARG A 90 -1.55 14.01 -1.44
CA ARG A 90 -2.01 12.67 -1.84
C ARG A 90 -0.84 11.70 -2.01
N GLU A 91 0.23 12.12 -2.68
CA GLU A 91 1.47 11.34 -2.88
C GLU A 91 2.09 10.95 -1.53
N SER A 92 2.19 11.88 -0.59
CA SER A 92 2.68 11.64 0.77
C SER A 92 1.82 10.67 1.58
N THR A 93 0.49 10.76 1.42
CA THR A 93 -0.45 9.84 2.08
C THR A 93 -0.35 8.43 1.53
N LEU A 94 -0.34 8.28 0.21
CA LEU A 94 -0.20 7.00 -0.48
C LEU A 94 1.18 6.36 -0.19
N ALA A 95 2.25 7.16 -0.12
CA ALA A 95 3.58 6.66 0.23
C ALA A 95 3.62 6.04 1.65
N ARG A 96 2.92 6.63 2.62
CA ARG A 96 2.78 6.08 3.97
C ARG A 96 1.92 4.83 3.98
N GLU A 97 0.84 4.82 3.21
CA GLU A 97 -0.03 3.66 3.08
C GLU A 97 0.69 2.47 2.44
N LEU A 98 1.46 2.69 1.38
CA LEU A 98 2.31 1.66 0.77
C LEU A 98 3.30 1.07 1.77
N GLN A 99 3.95 1.91 2.59
CA GLN A 99 4.84 1.40 3.63
C GLN A 99 4.11 0.50 4.64
N ARG A 100 2.89 0.86 5.03
CA ARG A 100 2.06 0.05 5.92
C ARG A 100 1.66 -1.27 5.26
N LEU A 101 1.26 -1.25 3.99
CA LEU A 101 0.84 -2.44 3.24
C LEU A 101 2.00 -3.41 2.95
N LEU A 102 3.23 -2.90 2.90
CA LEU A 102 4.45 -3.71 2.71
C LEU A 102 4.97 -4.36 4.00
N LEU A 103 4.40 -4.02 5.16
CA LEU A 103 4.71 -4.72 6.39
C LEU A 103 4.20 -6.15 6.28
N PRO A 104 5.01 -7.17 6.64
CA PRO A 104 4.51 -8.53 6.71
C PRO A 104 3.32 -8.55 7.66
N ARG A 105 2.21 -9.14 7.22
CA ARG A 105 1.11 -9.48 8.13
C ARG A 105 1.68 -10.35 9.24
N ASP A 106 1.36 -10.01 10.49
CA ASP A 106 1.71 -10.88 11.59
C ASP A 106 0.90 -12.18 11.42
N PRO A 107 1.51 -13.37 11.42
CA PRO A 107 0.76 -14.63 11.43
C PRO A 107 -0.24 -14.72 12.60
N ALA A 108 -0.06 -13.92 13.66
CA ALA A 108 -0.99 -13.79 14.77
C ALA A 108 -2.00 -12.62 14.64
N ASP A 109 -1.98 -11.81 13.57
CA ASP A 109 -2.93 -10.69 13.37
C ASP A 109 -4.39 -11.17 13.38
N ASP A 110 -4.64 -12.41 12.92
CA ASP A 110 -5.96 -13.06 12.94
C ASP A 110 -6.25 -13.87 14.22
N SER A 111 -5.34 -13.84 15.21
CA SER A 111 -5.45 -14.62 16.45
C SER A 111 -5.91 -13.77 17.64
N ASN A 112 -6.62 -14.40 18.58
CA ASN A 112 -6.97 -13.76 19.86
C ASN A 112 -5.71 -13.55 20.71
N VAL A 113 -5.62 -12.38 21.36
CA VAL A 113 -4.51 -12.04 22.27
C VAL A 113 -4.92 -12.31 23.71
N PHE A 114 -4.08 -13.02 24.46
CA PHE A 114 -4.17 -13.12 25.92
C PHE A 114 -3.13 -12.19 26.55
N LEU A 115 -3.59 -11.14 27.21
CA LEU A 115 -2.74 -10.19 27.92
C LEU A 115 -2.61 -10.61 29.39
N GLU A 116 -1.46 -11.17 29.76
CA GLU A 116 -1.15 -11.48 31.16
C GLU A 116 -0.25 -10.40 31.76
N ILE A 117 -0.79 -9.63 32.70
CA ILE A 117 -0.02 -8.66 33.50
C ILE A 117 0.46 -9.38 34.76
N ARG A 118 1.77 -9.60 34.87
CA ARG A 118 2.41 -10.23 36.03
C ARG A 118 3.29 -9.20 36.74
N ALA A 119 3.16 -9.09 38.06
CA ALA A 119 4.06 -8.28 38.87
C ALA A 119 5.48 -8.87 38.82
N GLY A 120 6.46 -8.08 38.41
CA GLY A 120 7.87 -8.41 38.54
C GLY A 120 8.33 -8.39 40.01
N THR A 121 9.55 -8.82 40.29
CA THR A 121 10.16 -8.68 41.62
C THR A 121 10.46 -7.21 41.93
N GLY A 122 9.62 -6.61 42.78
CA GLY A 122 9.74 -5.20 43.15
C GLY A 122 8.59 -4.66 44.01
N GLY A 123 8.16 -5.40 45.04
CA GLY A 123 7.29 -4.88 46.12
C GLY A 123 6.06 -4.03 45.71
N GLN A 124 5.63 -3.13 46.61
CA GLN A 124 4.48 -2.22 46.40
C GLN A 124 4.66 -1.21 45.26
N GLU A 125 5.88 -1.02 44.75
CA GLU A 125 6.19 -0.07 43.67
C GLU A 125 5.87 -0.65 42.28
N ALA A 126 5.87 -1.97 42.12
CA ALA A 126 5.51 -2.64 40.86
C ALA A 126 4.00 -2.59 40.53
N ALA A 127 3.14 -2.35 41.53
CA ALA A 127 1.68 -2.26 41.34
C ALA A 127 1.23 -0.90 40.79
N LEU A 128 2.10 0.12 40.78
CA LEU A 128 1.77 1.45 40.27
C LEU A 128 1.99 1.60 38.75
N PHE A 129 2.65 0.64 38.11
CA PHE A 129 3.06 0.69 36.69
C PHE A 129 2.56 -0.50 35.83
N SER A 130 1.70 -1.36 36.40
CA SER A 130 1.14 -2.57 35.74
C SER A 130 -0.26 -2.34 35.20
#